data_AF-A0A7X2PQX4-F1
#
_entry.id   AF-A0A7X2PQX4-F1
#
_cell.length_a   1.000
_cell.length_b   1.000
_cell.length_c   1.000
_cell.angle_alpha   90.00
_cell.angle_beta   90.00
_cell.angle_gamma   90.00
#
_symmetry.space_group_name_H-M   'P 1'
#
loop_
_entity.id
_entity.type
_entity.pdbx_description
1 polymer ?
#
loop_
_entity_poly.entity_id
_entity_poly.type
_entity_poly.pdbx_seq_one_letter_code
_entity_poly.pdbx_strand_id
1 'polypeptide(L)'
;MRITIPATALAQAMRNPARQARLSRLIRQVGTDLVALDGPDSTAVGMVLARTGTADIVDAHVVVCALRAGQTVATSDPADLRRISPGLRLIIV
;
A
#
# COMPACT_ATOMS: atom_id res chain seq x y z
N MET A 1 18.38 -1.24 1.26
CA MET A 1 17.04 -0.87 1.79
C MET A 1 16.01 -1.48 0.86
N ARG A 2 14.99 -2.16 1.39
CA ARG A 2 13.95 -2.81 0.57
C ARG A 2 12.68 -1.97 0.62
N ILE A 3 12.09 -1.68 -0.52
CA ILE A 3 10.86 -0.88 -0.67
C ILE A 3 9.79 -1.80 -1.23
N THR A 4 8.62 -1.81 -0.61
CA THR A 4 7.46 -2.56 -1.13
C THR A 4 6.42 -1.59 -1.65
N ILE A 5 5.99 -1.80 -2.90
CA ILE A 5 4.94 -1.04 -3.55
C ILE A 5 3.78 -1.99 -3.84
N PRO A 6 2.61 -1.81 -3.19
CA PRO A 6 1.41 -2.54 -3.56
C PRO A 6 0.97 -2.15 -4.99
N ALA A 7 0.68 -3.13 -5.84
CA ALA A 7 0.28 -2.88 -7.22
C ALA A 7 -1.01 -2.04 -7.33
N THR A 8 -1.92 -2.16 -6.37
CA THR A 8 -3.14 -1.33 -6.27
C THR A 8 -2.81 0.14 -6.03
N ALA A 9 -1.83 0.45 -5.16
CA ALA A 9 -1.37 1.81 -4.90
C ALA A 9 -0.65 2.39 -6.13
N LEU A 10 0.14 1.56 -6.83
CA LEU A 10 0.72 1.96 -8.11
C LEU A 10 -0.37 2.31 -9.13
N ALA A 11 -1.38 1.44 -9.30
CA ALA A 11 -2.49 1.70 -10.20
C ALA A 11 -3.21 3.01 -9.86
N GLN A 12 -3.46 3.27 -8.57
CA GLN A 12 -4.06 4.51 -8.09
C GLN A 12 -3.23 5.75 -8.46
N ALA A 13 -1.90 5.69 -8.27
CA ALA A 13 -0.99 6.79 -8.60
C ALA A 13 -0.90 7.04 -10.11
N MET A 14 -0.90 5.96 -10.91
CA MET A 14 -0.78 6.02 -12.37
C MET A 14 -2.03 6.56 -13.07
N ARG A 15 -3.11 6.90 -12.34
CA ARG A 15 -4.24 7.68 -12.88
C ARG A 15 -3.82 9.07 -13.39
N ASN A 16 -2.69 9.60 -12.94
CA ASN A 16 -2.08 10.82 -13.49
C ASN A 16 -0.59 10.61 -13.78
N PRO A 17 -0.25 9.89 -14.86
CA PRO A 17 1.12 9.41 -15.11
C PRO A 17 2.10 10.57 -15.37
N ALA A 18 1.64 11.70 -15.89
CA ALA A 18 2.45 12.89 -16.14
C ALA A 18 3.15 13.43 -14.86
N ARG A 19 2.59 13.14 -13.67
CA ARG A 19 3.15 13.55 -12.38
C ARG A 19 4.04 12.49 -11.73
N GLN A 20 4.18 11.29 -12.31
CA GLN A 20 4.75 10.11 -11.65
C GLN A 20 6.13 9.67 -12.14
N ALA A 21 6.89 10.55 -12.81
CA ALA A 21 8.22 10.21 -13.34
C ALA A 21 9.18 9.65 -12.28
N ARG A 22 9.14 10.18 -11.04
CA ARG A 22 9.97 9.69 -9.92
C ARG A 22 9.52 8.30 -9.45
N LEU A 23 8.22 8.06 -9.35
CA LEU A 23 7.66 6.76 -8.98
C LEU A 23 7.99 5.69 -10.03
N SER A 24 7.86 6.00 -11.32
CA SER A 24 8.24 5.07 -12.40
C SER A 24 9.71 4.70 -12.35
N ARG A 25 10.60 5.64 -11.98
CA ARG A 25 12.02 5.36 -11.79
C ARG A 25 12.28 4.49 -10.56
N LEU A 26 11.57 4.74 -9.46
CA LEU A 26 11.69 3.98 -8.21
C LEU A 26 11.36 2.50 -8.41
N ILE A 27 10.26 2.19 -9.10
CA ILE A 27 9.82 0.80 -9.34
C ILE A 27 10.87 -0.04 -10.07
N ARG A 28 11.72 0.60 -10.88
CA ARG A 28 12.80 -0.07 -11.62
C ARG A 28 14.10 -0.23 -10.82
N GLN A 29 14.18 0.31 -9.61
CA GLN A 29 15.38 0.19 -8.79
C GLN A 29 15.49 -1.20 -8.17
N VAL A 30 16.70 -1.73 -8.14
CA VAL A 30 17.03 -2.94 -7.36
C VAL A 30 16.64 -2.71 -5.90
N GLY A 31 15.93 -3.68 -5.32
CA GLY A 31 15.41 -3.58 -3.96
C GLY A 31 14.03 -2.94 -3.84
N THR A 32 13.35 -2.67 -4.96
CA THR A 32 11.91 -2.32 -4.97
C THR A 32 11.08 -3.51 -5.42
N ASP A 33 10.25 -4.02 -4.52
CA ASP A 33 9.33 -5.10 -4.77
C ASP A 33 7.96 -4.53 -5.13
N LEU A 34 7.50 -4.78 -6.36
CA LEU A 34 6.11 -4.54 -6.74
C LEU A 34 5.28 -5.77 -6.38
N VAL A 35 4.38 -5.61 -5.40
CA VAL A 35 3.59 -6.72 -4.86
C VAL A 35 2.22 -6.75 -5.51
N ALA A 36 1.90 -7.85 -6.19
CA ALA A 36 0.60 -8.04 -6.83
C ALA A 36 -0.51 -8.28 -5.79
N LEU A 37 -1.74 -7.90 -6.11
CA LEU A 37 -2.92 -8.33 -5.36
C LEU A 37 -3.34 -9.71 -5.91
N ASP A 38 -2.75 -10.77 -5.37
CA ASP A 38 -3.05 -12.16 -5.74
C ASP A 38 -4.20 -12.75 -4.89
N GLY A 39 -4.49 -14.05 -5.05
CA GLY A 39 -5.56 -14.71 -4.30
C GLY A 39 -5.42 -14.56 -2.78
N PRO A 40 -4.28 -14.97 -2.18
CA PRO A 40 -4.03 -14.78 -0.75
C PRO A 40 -4.16 -13.33 -0.28
N ASP A 41 -3.56 -12.37 -0.99
CA ASP A 41 -3.65 -10.96 -0.60
C ASP A 41 -5.07 -10.41 -0.78
N SER A 42 -5.81 -10.87 -1.78
CA SER A 42 -7.23 -10.53 -1.99
C SER A 42 -8.10 -10.98 -0.82
N THR A 43 -7.90 -12.22 -0.33
CA THR A 43 -8.61 -12.71 0.85
C THR A 43 -8.26 -11.91 2.10
N ALA A 44 -6.96 -11.63 2.32
CA ALA A 44 -6.51 -10.84 3.46
C ALA A 44 -7.10 -9.42 3.45
N VAL A 45 -7.10 -8.75 2.29
CA VAL A 45 -7.71 -7.44 2.09
C VAL A 45 -9.19 -7.48 2.44
N GLY A 46 -9.95 -8.43 1.88
CA GLY A 46 -11.39 -8.55 2.15
C GLY A 46 -11.71 -8.76 3.64
N MET A 47 -10.95 -9.62 4.33
CA MET A 47 -11.12 -9.84 5.77
C MET A 47 -10.83 -8.59 6.59
N VAL A 48 -9.78 -7.84 6.25
CA VAL A 48 -9.41 -6.60 6.93
C VAL A 48 -10.50 -5.54 6.74
N LEU A 49 -10.99 -5.36 5.51
CA LEU A 49 -12.07 -4.43 5.19
C LEU A 49 -13.35 -4.77 5.96
N ALA A 50 -13.77 -6.04 5.93
CA ALA A 50 -14.95 -6.52 6.65
C ALA A 50 -14.86 -6.26 8.16
N ARG A 51 -13.70 -6.55 8.77
CA ARG A 51 -13.48 -6.35 10.20
C ARG A 51 -13.48 -4.88 10.61
N THR A 52 -13.01 -3.99 9.74
CA THR A 52 -12.83 -2.56 10.04
C THR A 52 -14.00 -1.70 9.57
N GLY A 53 -14.96 -2.28 8.82
CA GLY A 53 -16.07 -1.55 8.23
C GLY A 53 -15.61 -0.52 7.18
N THR A 54 -14.46 -0.75 6.54
CA THR A 54 -13.91 0.11 5.49
C THR A 54 -14.08 -0.56 4.11
N ALA A 55 -13.90 0.20 3.03
CA ALA A 55 -14.15 -0.29 1.67
C ALA A 55 -13.02 -0.05 0.66
N ASP A 56 -11.99 0.75 1.02
CA ASP A 56 -10.92 1.06 0.08
C ASP A 56 -9.90 -0.10 -0.01
N ILE A 57 -9.98 -0.83 -1.12
CA ILE A 57 -9.09 -1.96 -1.40
C ILE A 57 -7.62 -1.55 -1.55
N VAL A 58 -7.35 -0.30 -1.95
CA VAL A 58 -5.99 0.21 -2.13
C VAL A 58 -5.34 0.37 -0.76
N ASP A 59 -6.02 1.06 0.15
CA ASP A 59 -5.54 1.27 1.51
C ASP A 59 -5.40 -0.04 2.26
N ALA A 60 -6.36 -0.94 2.15
CA ALA A 60 -6.27 -2.26 2.78
C ALA A 60 -5.10 -3.09 2.22
N HIS A 61 -4.84 -3.04 0.91
CA HIS A 61 -3.69 -3.75 0.32
C HIS A 61 -2.36 -3.15 0.79
N VAL A 62 -2.27 -1.83 0.98
CA VAL A 62 -1.12 -1.16 1.61
C VAL A 62 -0.91 -1.69 3.04
N VAL A 63 -1.97 -1.75 3.85
CA VAL A 63 -1.90 -2.27 5.22
C VAL A 63 -1.45 -3.72 5.25
N VAL A 64 -2.04 -4.59 4.43
CA VAL A 64 -1.68 -6.02 4.35
C VAL A 64 -0.20 -6.18 3.97
N CYS A 65 0.28 -5.45 2.96
CA CYS A 65 1.68 -5.48 2.55
C CYS A 65 2.61 -5.03 3.68
N ALA A 66 2.29 -3.92 4.35
CA ALA A 66 3.12 -3.35 5.40
C ALA A 66 3.22 -4.28 6.62
N LEU A 67 2.11 -4.87 7.04
CA LEU A 67 2.07 -5.82 8.15
C LEU A 67 2.87 -7.09 7.81
N ARG A 68 2.69 -7.64 6.61
CA ARG A 68 3.42 -8.84 6.16
C ARG A 68 4.92 -8.59 6.04
N ALA A 69 5.32 -7.42 5.52
CA ALA A 69 6.73 -7.08 5.34
C ALA A 69 7.39 -6.55 6.62
N GLY A 70 6.62 -6.25 7.68
CA GLY A 70 7.12 -5.57 8.87
C GLY A 70 7.67 -4.17 8.57
N GLN A 71 7.11 -3.47 7.58
CA GLN A 71 7.61 -2.18 7.10
C GLN A 71 6.76 -1.00 7.59
N THR A 72 7.38 0.18 7.62
CA THR A 72 6.72 1.46 7.89
C THR A 72 6.13 2.01 6.60
N VAL A 73 4.91 2.55 6.63
CA VAL A 73 4.24 3.11 5.44
C VAL A 73 4.49 4.61 5.33
N ALA A 74 4.93 5.07 4.17
CA ALA A 74 4.94 6.50 3.84
C ALA A 74 3.57 6.90 3.27
N THR A 75 2.89 7.88 3.89
CA THR A 75 1.58 8.36 3.43
C THR A 75 1.40 9.86 3.72
N SER A 76 0.74 10.58 2.83
CA SER A 76 0.29 11.95 3.10
C SER A 76 -1.04 11.98 3.85
N ASP A 77 -1.78 10.87 3.84
CA ASP A 77 -3.05 10.72 4.56
C ASP A 77 -2.95 9.55 5.56
N PRO A 78 -2.55 9.83 6.81
CA PRO A 78 -2.45 8.80 7.84
C PRO A 78 -3.82 8.43 8.45
N ALA A 79 -4.85 9.26 8.28
CA ALA A 79 -6.15 9.02 8.92
C ALA A 79 -6.80 7.76 8.34
N ASP A 80 -6.72 7.62 7.02
CA ASP A 80 -7.35 6.52 6.29
C ASP A 80 -6.74 5.17 6.64
N LEU A 81 -5.40 5.10 6.69
CA LEU A 81 -4.71 3.87 7.10
C LEU A 81 -4.91 3.53 8.57
N ARG A 82 -5.06 4.52 9.46
CA ARG A 82 -5.34 4.29 10.89
C ARG A 82 -6.74 3.75 11.14
N ARG A 83 -7.72 4.08 10.29
CA ARG A 83 -9.06 3.46 10.34
C ARG A 83 -8.99 1.94 10.10
N ILE A 84 -8.04 1.49 9.29
CA ILE A 84 -7.84 0.07 8.97
C ILE A 84 -6.93 -0.63 10.00
N SER A 85 -5.84 0.04 10.41
CA SER A 85 -4.87 -0.50 11.36
C SER A 85 -4.32 0.62 12.26
N PRO A 86 -4.91 0.80 13.47
CA PRO A 86 -4.50 1.87 14.38
C PRO A 86 -3.02 1.79 14.83
N GLY A 87 -2.45 0.58 14.89
CA GLY A 87 -1.06 0.34 15.28
C GLY A 87 -0.04 0.38 14.13
N LEU A 88 -0.46 0.77 12.93
CA LEU A 88 0.43 0.81 11.78
C LEU A 88 1.55 1.85 11.97
N ARG A 89 2.80 1.45 11.69
CA ARG A 89 3.93 2.39 11.68
C ARG A 89 3.84 3.26 10.43
N LEU A 90 3.81 4.59 10.63
CA LEU A 90 3.66 5.57 9.56
C LEU A 90 4.82 6.58 9.55
N ILE A 91 5.23 6.98 8.35
CA ILE A 91 5.99 8.21 8.08
C ILE A 91 5.04 9.12 7.32
N ILE A 92 4.78 10.30 7.87
CA ILE A 92 3.90 11.30 7.24
C ILE A 92 4.77 12.16 6.31
N VAL A 93 4.34 12.30 5.05
CA VAL A 93 5.08 13.02 3.98
C VAL A 93 4.28 14.16 3.39
#